data_AF-A0A359KJR7-F1
#
_entry.id   AF-A0A359KJR7-F1
#
_cell.length_a   1.000
_cell.length_b   1.000
_cell.length_c   1.000
_cell.angle_alpha   90.00
_cell.angle_beta   90.00
_cell.angle_gamma   90.00
#
_symmetry.space_group_name_H-M   'P 1'
#
loop_
_entity.id
_entity.type
_entity.pdbx_description
1 polymer ?
#
loop_
_entity_poly.entity_id
_entity_poly.type
_entity_poly.pdbx_seq_one_letter_code
_entity_poly.pdbx_strand_id
1 'polypeptide(L)'
;YARLLEIVQTPRTDRSRLIDDPVVRQKLGQIMAEIEVVRYAALRVVSAAEKGGQPGPESSISKLHYSEADKRVYILIQEILGPYAQIVDDVPDAYAYLVDGHGDAHDNWPYLWMHPFSETIYAGSSEIQKNIIGERVLGLPKEVRADRLARQGA
;
A
#
# COMPACT_ATOMS: atom_id res chain seq x y z
N TYR A 1 -2.40 7.63 -8.35
CA TYR A 1 -1.34 8.59 -7.92
C TYR A 1 -1.27 9.88 -8.72
N ALA A 2 -1.61 9.91 -10.02
CA ALA A 2 -1.56 11.13 -10.83
C ALA A 2 -2.30 12.31 -10.18
N ARG A 3 -3.50 12.06 -9.63
CA ARG A 3 -4.27 13.06 -8.91
C ARG A 3 -3.55 13.64 -7.69
N LEU A 4 -2.92 12.80 -6.87
CA LEU A 4 -2.14 13.28 -5.71
C LEU A 4 -1.00 14.20 -6.17
N LEU A 5 -0.31 13.83 -7.24
CA LEU A 5 0.77 14.64 -7.81
C LEU A 5 0.26 16.00 -8.31
N GLU A 6 -0.89 16.03 -8.96
CA GLU A 6 -1.55 17.27 -9.36
C GLU A 6 -1.86 18.17 -8.16
N ILE A 7 -2.46 17.60 -7.11
CA ILE A 7 -2.82 18.34 -5.89
C ILE A 7 -1.57 18.96 -5.24
N VAL A 8 -0.49 18.20 -5.06
CA VAL A 8 0.73 18.73 -4.41
C VAL A 8 1.48 19.75 -5.26
N GLN A 9 1.28 19.75 -6.58
CA GLN A 9 1.86 20.71 -7.51
C GLN A 9 0.99 21.97 -7.69
N THR A 10 -0.28 21.92 -7.30
CA THR A 10 -1.19 23.05 -7.43
C THR A 10 -0.84 24.14 -6.42
N PRO A 11 -0.71 25.42 -6.83
CA PRO A 11 -0.46 26.51 -5.91
C PRO A 11 -1.60 26.69 -4.91
N ARG A 12 -1.23 26.80 -3.63
CA ARG A 12 -2.14 27.15 -2.54
C ARG A 12 -2.42 28.66 -2.55
N THR A 13 -3.33 29.11 -1.69
CA THR A 13 -3.70 30.53 -1.55
C THR A 13 -2.50 31.44 -1.28
N ASP A 14 -1.49 30.95 -0.56
CA ASP A 14 -0.23 31.67 -0.27
C ASP A 14 0.81 31.56 -1.39
N ARG A 15 0.44 30.99 -2.54
CA ARG A 15 1.28 30.69 -3.71
C ARG A 15 2.37 29.64 -3.48
N SER A 16 2.43 29.02 -2.30
CA SER A 16 3.29 27.87 -2.06
C SER A 16 2.72 26.61 -2.73
N ARG A 17 3.57 25.62 -2.99
CA ARG A 17 3.15 24.29 -3.43
C ARG A 17 3.64 23.27 -2.42
N LEU A 18 2.83 22.27 -2.12
CA LEU A 18 3.21 21.22 -1.17
C LEU A 18 4.42 20.42 -1.65
N ILE A 19 4.61 20.27 -2.96
CA ILE A 19 5.77 19.59 -3.54
C ILE A 19 7.11 20.29 -3.22
N ASP A 20 7.09 21.58 -2.89
CA ASP A 20 8.29 22.35 -2.53
C ASP A 20 8.67 22.17 -1.05
N ASP A 21 7.75 21.66 -0.21
CA ASP A 21 8.05 21.29 1.17
C ASP A 21 9.01 20.08 1.18
N PRO A 22 10.19 20.19 1.83
CA PRO A 22 11.18 19.12 1.82
C PRO A 22 10.68 17.81 2.46
N VAL A 23 9.79 17.87 3.45
CA VAL A 23 9.21 16.71 4.12
C VAL A 23 8.23 16.00 3.19
N VAL A 24 7.34 16.75 2.54
CA VAL A 24 6.40 16.20 1.54
C VAL A 24 7.17 15.57 0.38
N ARG A 25 8.17 16.28 -0.15
CA ARG A 25 9.01 15.79 -1.25
C ARG A 25 9.75 14.51 -0.88
N GLN A 26 10.27 14.41 0.35
CA GLN A 26 10.95 13.19 0.82
C GLN A 26 9.98 12.01 0.92
N LYS A 27 8.78 12.20 1.49
CA LYS A 27 7.77 11.14 1.61
C LYS A 27 7.28 10.67 0.24
N LEU A 28 7.05 11.59 -0.71
CA LEU A 28 6.71 11.25 -2.09
C LEU A 28 7.84 10.48 -2.78
N GLY A 29 9.10 10.91 -2.59
CA GLY A 29 10.25 10.19 -3.13
C GLY A 29 10.36 8.75 -2.62
N GLN A 30 10.11 8.54 -1.32
CA GLN A 30 10.07 7.21 -0.72
C GLN A 30 8.98 6.33 -1.34
N ILE A 31 7.75 6.86 -1.50
CA ILE A 31 6.65 6.12 -2.14
C ILE A 31 6.99 5.76 -3.59
N MET A 32 7.56 6.69 -4.35
CA MET A 32 7.95 6.43 -5.73
C MET A 32 8.99 5.31 -5.81
N ALA A 33 9.96 5.27 -4.88
CA ALA A 33 10.90 4.17 -4.80
C ALA A 33 10.22 2.84 -4.46
N GLU A 34 9.27 2.82 -3.52
CA GLU A 34 8.51 1.63 -3.15
C GLU A 34 7.65 1.09 -4.31
N ILE A 35 7.02 1.97 -5.09
CA ILE A 35 6.26 1.60 -6.30
C ILE A 35 7.18 0.90 -7.31
N GLU A 36 8.39 1.42 -7.53
CA GLU A 36 9.36 0.77 -8.41
C GLU A 36 9.81 -0.59 -7.85
N VAL A 37 10.01 -0.72 -6.53
CA VAL A 37 10.32 -2.02 -5.90
C VAL A 37 9.20 -3.03 -6.16
N VAL A 38 7.94 -2.65 -5.97
CA VAL A 38 6.78 -3.51 -6.27
C VAL A 38 6.75 -3.89 -7.75
N ARG A 39 6.97 -2.92 -8.65
CA ARG A 39 7.03 -3.15 -10.10
C ARG A 39 8.10 -4.17 -10.47
N TYR A 40 9.33 -4.02 -9.97
CA TYR A 40 10.40 -4.97 -10.25
C TYR A 40 10.16 -6.34 -9.61
N ALA A 41 9.52 -6.40 -8.44
CA ALA A 41 9.12 -7.65 -7.83
C ALA A 41 8.09 -8.40 -8.70
N ALA A 42 7.11 -7.70 -9.27
CA ALA A 42 6.14 -8.27 -10.21
C ALA A 42 6.83 -8.73 -11.51
N LEU A 43 7.73 -7.91 -12.08
CA LEU A 43 8.49 -8.28 -13.28
C LEU A 43 9.36 -9.53 -13.07
N ARG A 44 9.90 -9.74 -11.86
CA ARG A 44 10.65 -10.95 -11.52
C ARG A 44 9.76 -12.19 -11.55
N VAL A 45 8.53 -12.09 -11.03
CA VAL A 45 7.55 -13.18 -11.08
C VAL A 45 7.18 -13.52 -12.52
N VAL A 46 6.89 -12.50 -13.35
CA VAL A 46 6.60 -12.68 -14.78
C VAL A 46 7.78 -13.33 -15.49
N SER A 47 9.01 -12.84 -15.29
CA SER A 47 10.21 -13.41 -15.91
C SER A 47 10.48 -14.87 -15.51
N ALA A 48 10.17 -15.25 -14.26
CA ALA A 48 10.28 -16.63 -13.81
C ALA A 48 9.20 -17.52 -14.47
N ALA A 49 7.96 -17.02 -14.57
CA ALA A 49 6.86 -17.74 -15.21
C ALA A 49 7.13 -18.02 -16.70
N GLU A 50 7.67 -17.05 -17.44
CA GLU A 50 8.09 -17.20 -18.84
C GLU A 50 9.15 -18.31 -19.03
N LYS A 51 9.95 -18.59 -17.99
CA LYS A 51 10.95 -19.66 -17.98
C LYS A 51 10.41 -21.00 -17.49
N GLY A 52 9.09 -21.12 -17.32
CA GLY A 52 8.42 -22.31 -16.79
C GLY A 52 8.49 -22.47 -15.27
N GLY A 53 8.99 -21.45 -14.55
CA GLY A 53 8.95 -21.41 -13.09
C GLY A 53 7.54 -21.12 -12.56
N GLN A 54 7.30 -21.47 -11.29
CA GLN A 54 6.08 -21.07 -10.57
C GLN A 54 6.44 -20.17 -9.39
N PRO A 55 5.56 -19.24 -8.99
CA PRO A 55 5.79 -18.43 -7.79
C PRO A 55 5.94 -19.32 -6.55
N GLY A 56 7.07 -19.18 -5.86
CA GLY A 56 7.36 -19.89 -4.61
C GLY A 56 7.07 -19.04 -3.37
N PRO A 57 7.56 -19.46 -2.19
CA PRO A 57 7.40 -18.71 -0.93
C PRO A 57 8.03 -17.32 -0.95
N GLU A 58 8.93 -17.01 -1.88
CA GLU A 58 9.46 -15.67 -2.11
C GLU A 58 8.38 -14.65 -2.52
N SER A 59 7.25 -15.11 -3.08
CA SER A 59 6.09 -14.25 -3.37
C SER A 59 5.49 -13.60 -2.12
N SER A 60 5.65 -14.24 -0.94
CA SER A 60 5.26 -13.65 0.35
C SER A 60 6.02 -12.39 0.69
N ILE A 61 7.27 -12.24 0.23
CA ILE A 61 8.05 -11.01 0.39
C ILE A 61 7.38 -9.87 -0.40
N SER A 62 7.06 -10.13 -1.67
CA SER A 62 6.42 -9.15 -2.54
C SER A 62 5.05 -8.74 -2.01
N LYS A 63 4.23 -9.70 -1.56
CA LYS A 63 2.90 -9.42 -1.01
C LYS A 63 3.00 -8.58 0.27
N LEU A 64 3.86 -8.97 1.21
CA LEU A 64 4.05 -8.23 2.46
C LEU A 64 4.52 -6.80 2.17
N HIS A 65 5.51 -6.64 1.30
CA HIS A 65 6.02 -5.32 0.93
C HIS A 65 4.95 -4.46 0.26
N TYR A 66 4.22 -5.00 -0.72
CA TYR A 66 3.15 -4.29 -1.44
C TYR A 66 2.06 -3.80 -0.47
N SER A 67 1.51 -4.66 0.37
CA SER A 67 0.40 -4.27 1.27
C SER A 67 0.81 -3.22 2.31
N GLU A 68 2.09 -3.21 2.71
CA GLU A 68 2.61 -2.18 3.61
C GLU A 68 2.93 -0.88 2.87
N ALA A 69 3.38 -0.96 1.62
CA ALA A 69 3.62 0.20 0.77
C ALA A 69 2.30 0.92 0.45
N ASP A 70 1.26 0.18 0.05
CA ASP A 70 -0.04 0.76 -0.28
C ASP A 70 -0.64 1.52 0.91
N LYS A 71 -0.57 0.94 2.12
CA LYS A 71 -0.93 1.65 3.35
C LYS A 71 -0.17 2.96 3.55
N ARG A 72 1.16 2.97 3.35
CA ARG A 72 1.97 4.19 3.47
C ARG A 72 1.54 5.25 2.46
N VAL A 73 1.15 4.85 1.25
CA VAL A 73 0.65 5.81 0.26
C VAL A 73 -0.63 6.47 0.72
N TYR A 74 -1.61 5.69 1.14
CA TYR A 74 -2.89 6.25 1.56
C TYR A 74 -2.81 7.02 2.87
N ILE A 75 -1.91 6.66 3.79
CA ILE A 75 -1.60 7.50 4.96
C ILE A 75 -1.03 8.85 4.52
N LEU A 76 -0.09 8.88 3.57
CA LEU A 76 0.45 10.15 3.07
C LEU A 76 -0.65 11.00 2.40
N ILE A 77 -1.58 10.38 1.67
CA ILE A 77 -2.74 11.09 1.09
C ILE A 77 -3.54 11.78 2.21
N GLN A 78 -3.82 11.09 3.33
CA GLN A 78 -4.50 11.70 4.48
C GLN A 78 -3.70 12.89 5.05
N GLU A 79 -2.38 12.74 5.20
CA GLU A 79 -1.52 13.80 5.74
C GLU A 79 -1.48 15.04 4.83
N ILE A 80 -1.46 14.85 3.50
CA ILE A 80 -1.39 15.92 2.50
C ILE A 80 -2.73 16.67 2.41
N LEU A 81 -3.83 15.94 2.35
CA LEU A 81 -5.17 16.49 2.17
C LEU A 81 -5.78 16.99 3.48
N GLY A 82 -5.28 16.51 4.61
CA GLY A 82 -5.77 16.89 5.94
C GLY A 82 -7.26 16.57 6.10
N PRO A 83 -8.08 17.52 6.61
CA PRO A 83 -9.51 17.27 6.83
C PRO A 83 -10.30 16.90 5.56
N TYR A 84 -9.89 17.40 4.39
CA TYR A 84 -10.59 17.15 3.11
C TYR A 84 -10.52 15.69 2.67
N ALA A 85 -9.54 14.95 3.18
CA ALA A 85 -9.30 13.56 2.86
C ALA A 85 -10.38 12.61 3.42
N GLN A 86 -11.17 13.08 4.39
CA GLN A 86 -12.25 12.34 5.06
C GLN A 86 -13.63 12.68 4.49
N ILE A 87 -13.72 13.61 3.54
CA ILE A 87 -14.98 14.08 2.99
C ILE A 87 -15.34 13.21 1.78
N VAL A 88 -16.53 12.61 1.81
CA VAL A 88 -17.07 11.80 0.70
C VAL A 88 -17.77 12.70 -0.30
N ASP A 89 -18.75 13.47 0.16
CA ASP A 89 -19.58 14.36 -0.66
C ASP A 89 -19.17 15.83 -0.45
N ASP A 90 -19.30 16.66 -1.49
CA ASP A 90 -19.06 18.11 -1.44
C ASP A 90 -17.62 18.52 -1.05
N VAL A 91 -16.64 17.65 -1.25
CA VAL A 91 -15.22 18.04 -1.16
C VAL A 91 -14.89 19.05 -2.27
N PRO A 92 -14.16 20.16 -1.99
CA PRO A 92 -13.80 21.10 -3.05
C PRO A 92 -12.99 20.42 -4.16
N ASP A 93 -13.22 20.79 -5.41
CA ASP A 93 -12.54 20.23 -6.59
C ASP A 93 -11.01 20.23 -6.48
N ALA A 94 -10.42 21.20 -5.78
CA ALA A 94 -8.98 21.27 -5.54
C ALA A 94 -8.43 20.07 -4.72
N TYR A 95 -9.31 19.37 -3.98
CA TYR A 95 -8.96 18.24 -3.11
C TYR A 95 -9.69 16.95 -3.49
N ALA A 96 -10.65 16.99 -4.41
CA ALA A 96 -11.41 15.81 -4.84
C ALA A 96 -10.51 14.76 -5.52
N TYR A 97 -10.85 13.46 -5.39
CA TYR A 97 -10.16 12.38 -6.09
C TYR A 97 -10.47 12.41 -7.59
N LEU A 98 -11.74 12.57 -7.95
CA LEU A 98 -12.21 12.82 -9.31
C LEU A 98 -12.86 14.20 -9.39
N VAL A 99 -12.67 14.87 -10.52
CA VAL A 99 -13.17 16.24 -10.76
C VAL A 99 -14.25 16.27 -11.86
N ASP A 100 -14.38 15.21 -12.65
CA ASP A 100 -15.30 15.12 -13.79
C ASP A 100 -16.65 14.44 -13.46
N GLY A 101 -16.86 14.02 -12.21
CA GLY A 101 -18.13 13.46 -11.73
C GLY A 101 -18.49 12.10 -12.34
N HIS A 102 -17.56 11.42 -13.00
CA HIS A 102 -17.78 10.11 -13.62
C HIS A 102 -17.40 8.92 -12.70
N GLY A 103 -17.30 9.16 -11.39
CA GLY A 103 -16.95 8.13 -10.41
C GLY A 103 -18.15 7.37 -9.85
N ASP A 104 -17.90 6.17 -9.34
CA ASP A 104 -18.84 5.46 -8.48
C ASP A 104 -18.59 5.74 -6.98
N ALA A 105 -19.31 5.05 -6.10
CA ALA A 105 -19.19 5.23 -4.64
C ALA A 105 -17.81 4.88 -4.06
N HIS A 106 -16.92 4.28 -4.85
CA HIS A 106 -15.57 3.88 -4.47
C HIS A 106 -14.50 4.89 -4.93
N ASP A 107 -14.87 5.83 -5.81
CA ASP A 107 -13.97 6.84 -6.36
C ASP A 107 -13.83 8.06 -5.45
N ASN A 108 -13.46 7.84 -4.18
CA ASN A 108 -13.17 8.89 -3.21
C ASN A 108 -12.05 8.49 -2.24
N TRP A 109 -11.36 9.48 -1.68
CA TRP A 109 -10.23 9.23 -0.77
C TRP A 109 -10.59 8.40 0.47
N PRO A 110 -11.74 8.64 1.15
CA PRO A 110 -12.14 7.82 2.29
C PRO A 110 -12.23 6.33 1.94
N TYR A 111 -12.91 5.98 0.84
CA TYR A 111 -13.03 4.60 0.40
C TYR A 111 -11.67 4.00 0.06
N LEU A 112 -10.89 4.69 -0.79
CA LEU A 112 -9.59 4.21 -1.22
C LEU A 112 -8.61 4.03 -0.05
N TRP A 113 -8.71 4.85 1.00
CA TRP A 113 -7.91 4.70 2.21
C TRP A 113 -8.23 3.42 2.98
N MET A 114 -9.47 2.95 2.98
CA MET A 114 -9.85 1.72 3.69
C MET A 114 -9.31 0.45 3.02
N HIS A 115 -9.14 0.48 1.69
CA HIS A 115 -8.74 -0.68 0.90
C HIS A 115 -7.39 -1.31 1.34
N PRO A 116 -6.28 -0.56 1.50
CA PRO A 116 -4.99 -1.09 1.94
C PRO A 116 -5.00 -1.89 3.25
N PHE A 117 -5.92 -1.58 4.16
CA PHE A 117 -6.03 -2.32 5.43
C PHE A 117 -6.51 -3.74 5.19
N SER A 118 -7.43 -3.92 4.24
CA SER A 118 -7.90 -5.24 3.84
C SER A 118 -6.78 -6.08 3.22
N GLU A 119 -5.88 -5.48 2.45
CA GLU A 119 -4.74 -6.16 1.81
C GLU A 119 -3.82 -6.84 2.80
N THR A 120 -3.75 -6.31 4.02
CA THR A 120 -2.89 -6.84 5.07
C THR A 120 -3.48 -8.05 5.77
N ILE A 121 -4.73 -8.41 5.44
CA ILE A 121 -5.50 -9.49 6.01
C ILE A 121 -5.82 -10.55 4.95
N TYR A 122 -6.37 -10.14 3.80
CA TYR A 122 -6.79 -11.08 2.78
C TYR A 122 -5.59 -11.79 2.12
N ALA A 123 -5.85 -12.96 1.52
CA ALA A 123 -4.84 -13.81 0.89
C ALA A 123 -3.64 -14.14 1.80
N GLY A 124 -3.92 -14.27 3.11
CA GLY A 124 -2.93 -14.51 4.15
C GLY A 124 -2.45 -13.19 4.75
N SER A 125 -2.69 -13.03 6.06
CA SER A 125 -2.34 -11.81 6.78
C SER A 125 -0.84 -11.54 6.76
N SER A 126 -0.44 -10.31 7.10
CA SER A 126 0.96 -9.92 7.19
C SER A 126 1.78 -10.85 8.11
N GLU A 127 1.19 -11.35 9.19
CA GLU A 127 1.77 -12.32 10.12
C GLU A 127 1.99 -13.67 9.43
N ILE A 128 1.00 -14.15 8.67
CA ILE A 128 1.14 -15.39 7.90
C ILE A 128 2.24 -15.24 6.83
N GLN A 129 2.34 -14.09 6.15
CA GLN A 129 3.44 -13.85 5.21
C GLN A 129 4.80 -13.85 5.91
N LYS A 130 4.92 -13.19 7.07
CA LYS A 130 6.15 -13.20 7.88
C LYS A 130 6.53 -14.61 8.30
N ASN A 131 5.57 -15.45 8.68
CA ASN A 131 5.81 -16.86 8.99
C ASN A 131 6.30 -17.64 7.77
N ILE A 132 5.69 -17.46 6.60
CA ILE A 132 6.15 -18.12 5.36
C ILE A 132 7.59 -17.71 5.03
N ILE A 133 7.91 -16.41 5.14
CA ILE A 133 9.26 -15.90 4.93
C ILE A 133 10.22 -16.53 5.94
N GLY A 134 9.90 -16.49 7.23
CA GLY A 134 10.72 -17.07 8.29
C GLY A 134 10.98 -18.57 8.07
N GLU A 135 9.93 -19.36 7.91
CA GLU A 135 10.03 -20.82 7.86
C GLU A 135 10.56 -21.35 6.52
N ARG A 136 10.08 -20.80 5.40
CA ARG A 136 10.34 -21.37 4.06
C ARG A 136 11.42 -20.66 3.28
N VAL A 137 11.64 -19.37 3.54
CA VAL A 137 12.71 -18.60 2.87
C VAL A 137 13.97 -18.58 3.73
N LEU A 138 13.83 -18.31 5.03
CA LEU A 138 14.97 -18.15 5.94
C LEU A 138 15.32 -19.43 6.71
N GLY A 139 14.47 -20.47 6.68
CA GLY A 139 14.72 -21.73 7.38
C GLY A 139 14.62 -21.64 8.90
N LEU A 140 13.90 -20.64 9.43
CA LEU A 140 13.68 -20.48 10.86
C LEU A 140 12.71 -21.55 11.41
N PRO A 141 12.76 -21.83 12.72
CA PRO A 141 11.80 -22.72 13.37
C PRO A 141 10.35 -22.27 13.15
N LYS A 142 9.43 -23.23 13.14
CA LYS A 142 8.00 -22.96 12.97
C LYS A 142 7.42 -22.16 14.12
N GLU A 143 6.45 -21.31 13.81
CA GLU A 143 5.66 -20.62 14.85
C GLU A 143 5.00 -21.64 15.78
N VAL A 144 5.08 -21.37 17.08
CA VAL A 144 4.44 -22.19 18.10
C VAL A 144 2.92 -22.11 17.94
N ARG A 145 2.31 -23.27 17.71
CA ARG A 145 0.86 -23.42 17.54
C ARG A 145 0.21 -23.69 18.88
N ALA A 146 -0.27 -22.64 19.55
CA ALA A 146 -0.95 -22.73 20.84
C ALA A 146 -2.12 -23.72 20.83
N ASP A 147 -2.83 -23.82 19.70
CA ASP A 147 -3.91 -24.78 19.43
C ASP A 147 -3.46 -26.25 19.43
N ARG A 148 -2.17 -26.52 19.17
CA ARG A 148 -1.59 -27.88 19.15
C ARG A 148 -0.92 -28.27 20.46
N LEU A 149 -0.46 -27.29 21.25
CA LEU A 149 0.14 -27.54 22.56
C LEU A 149 -0.89 -28.11 23.56
N ALA A 150 -2.12 -27.60 23.55
CA ALA A 150 -3.18 -28.07 24.44
C ALA A 150 -3.59 -29.54 24.21
N ARG A 151 -3.30 -30.12 23.03
CA ARG A 151 -3.63 -31.51 22.68
C ARG A 151 -2.53 -32.53 23.01
N GLN A 152 -1.34 -32.07 23.42
CA GLN A 152 -0.22 -32.95 23.78
C GLN A 152 -0.11 -33.21 25.30
N GLY A 153 -0.95 -32.56 26.10
CA GLY A 153 -0.99 -32.69 27.57
C GLY A 153 -2.28 -33.29 28.13
N ALA A 154 -3.14 -33.89 27.29
CA ALA A 154 -4.35 -34.62 27.67
C ALA A 154 -4.26 -36.06 27.15
#